data_AF-A0A6M1YYM8-F1
#
_entry.id   AF-A0A6M1YYM8-F1
#
_cell.length_a   1.000
_cell.length_b   1.000
_cell.length_c   1.000
_cell.angle_alpha   90.00
_cell.angle_beta   90.00
_cell.angle_gamma   90.00
#
_symmetry.space_group_name_H-M   'P 1'
#
loop_
_entity.id
_entity.type
_entity.pdbx_description
1 polymer ?
#
loop_
_entity_poly.entity_id
_entity_poly.type
_entity_poly.pdbx_seq_one_letter_code
_entity_poly.pdbx_strand_id
1 'polypeptide(L)'
;NEYLELIFQYFEPLTIDEARELVVYSAETFLHNLNSDEKLNELLDKPYPMKWIQILIHIYNPDYSGIEPPGISVAHYEKGNIMYFTERQKFEIIYKETYEEALENLKK
;
A
#
# COMPACT_ATOMS: atom_id res chain seq x y z
N ASN A 1 -14.33 11.87 3.20
CA ASN A 1 -14.25 10.46 3.63
C ASN A 1 -13.16 10.35 4.67
N GLU A 2 -13.48 9.76 5.80
CA GLU A 2 -12.51 9.49 6.88
C GLU A 2 -11.75 8.21 6.54
N TYR A 3 -10.44 8.22 6.74
CA TYR A 3 -9.54 7.08 6.60
C TYR A 3 -8.37 7.22 7.57
N LEU A 4 -7.72 6.10 7.87
CA LEU A 4 -6.42 6.06 8.54
C LEU A 4 -5.37 5.67 7.50
N GLU A 5 -4.33 6.47 7.38
CA GLU A 5 -3.27 6.24 6.39
C GLU A 5 -1.95 5.93 7.09
N LEU A 6 -1.27 4.90 6.58
CA LEU A 6 0.10 4.59 6.93
C LEU A 6 1.00 4.93 5.73
N ILE A 7 1.92 5.87 5.93
CA ILE A 7 2.88 6.32 4.92
C ILE A 7 4.29 5.95 5.38
N PHE A 8 5.07 5.31 4.52
CA PHE A 8 6.48 5.02 4.80
C PHE A 8 7.31 4.94 3.52
N GLN A 9 8.62 4.87 3.71
CA GLN A 9 9.62 4.82 2.64
C GLN A 9 10.29 3.45 2.61
N TYR A 10 10.58 2.96 1.41
CA TYR A 10 11.28 1.72 1.14
C TYR A 10 12.46 2.00 0.20
N PHE A 11 13.65 1.51 0.53
CA PHE A 11 14.92 1.93 -0.10
C PHE A 11 15.54 0.85 -1.00
N GLU A 12 14.72 0.02 -1.61
CA GLU A 12 15.15 -0.91 -2.64
C GLU A 12 14.14 -0.91 -3.79
N PRO A 13 14.57 -0.94 -5.07
CA PRO A 13 13.67 -1.02 -6.21
C PRO A 13 12.84 -2.29 -6.18
N LEU A 14 11.55 -2.18 -6.54
CA LEU A 14 10.61 -3.30 -6.53
C LEU A 14 10.01 -3.53 -7.92
N THR A 15 9.78 -4.80 -8.25
CA THR A 15 8.86 -5.22 -9.29
C THR A 15 7.40 -5.02 -8.85
N ILE A 16 6.44 -5.14 -9.78
CA ILE A 16 5.01 -5.08 -9.45
C ILE A 16 4.65 -6.19 -8.45
N ASP A 17 5.22 -7.38 -8.60
CA ASP A 17 4.90 -8.53 -7.73
C ASP A 17 5.42 -8.32 -6.31
N GLU A 18 6.65 -7.82 -6.15
CA GLU A 18 7.19 -7.50 -4.82
C GLU A 18 6.47 -6.30 -4.18
N ALA A 19 6.15 -5.28 -4.97
CA ALA A 19 5.36 -4.14 -4.48
C ALA A 19 3.95 -4.56 -4.06
N ARG A 20 3.33 -5.50 -4.78
CA ARG A 20 2.03 -6.10 -4.41
C ARG A 20 2.12 -6.79 -3.06
N GLU A 21 3.11 -7.67 -2.89
CA GLU A 21 3.33 -8.39 -1.64
C GLU A 21 3.50 -7.41 -0.48
N LEU A 22 4.34 -6.39 -0.65
CA LEU A 22 4.61 -5.40 0.38
C LEU A 22 3.37 -4.59 0.75
N VAL A 23 2.59 -4.11 -0.22
CA VAL A 23 1.37 -3.32 0.06
C VAL A 23 0.29 -4.18 0.71
N VAL A 24 0.07 -5.41 0.24
CA VAL A 24 -0.91 -6.33 0.83
C VAL A 24 -0.51 -6.66 2.26
N TYR A 25 0.74 -7.07 2.48
CA TYR A 25 1.25 -7.37 3.83
C TYR A 25 1.08 -6.18 4.77
N SER A 26 1.42 -4.98 4.30
CA SER A 26 1.31 -3.75 5.09
C SER A 26 -0.13 -3.42 5.44
N ALA A 27 -1.06 -3.57 4.49
CA ALA A 27 -2.48 -3.31 4.70
C ALA A 27 -3.10 -4.31 5.69
N GLU A 28 -2.81 -5.60 5.53
CA GLU A 28 -3.28 -6.64 6.45
C GLU A 28 -2.71 -6.46 7.86
N THR A 29 -1.41 -6.20 7.96
CA THR A 29 -0.73 -5.96 9.24
C THR A 29 -1.27 -4.72 9.93
N PHE A 30 -1.46 -3.63 9.18
CA PHE A 30 -1.99 -2.38 9.74
C PHE A 30 -3.43 -2.56 10.23
N LEU A 31 -4.29 -3.19 9.43
CA LEU A 31 -5.68 -3.46 9.81
C LEU A 31 -5.77 -4.39 11.02
N HIS A 32 -4.93 -5.43 11.06
CA HIS A 32 -4.86 -6.36 12.18
C HIS A 32 -4.46 -5.63 13.47
N ASN A 33 -3.42 -4.79 13.43
CA ASN A 33 -2.96 -4.04 14.59
C ASN A 33 -4.03 -3.04 15.08
N LEU A 34 -4.69 -2.33 14.16
CA LEU A 34 -5.79 -1.42 14.53
C LEU A 34 -6.93 -2.15 15.24
N ASN A 35 -7.33 -3.31 14.72
CA ASN A 35 -8.46 -4.09 15.26
C ASN A 35 -8.09 -4.98 16.46
N SER A 36 -6.80 -5.13 16.77
CA SER A 36 -6.33 -5.91 17.92
C SER A 36 -5.95 -5.03 19.12
N ASP A 37 -5.93 -3.71 18.96
CA ASP A 37 -5.67 -2.77 20.05
C ASP A 37 -6.91 -2.63 20.95
N GLU A 38 -6.81 -3.14 22.18
CA GLU A 38 -7.91 -3.12 23.15
C GLU A 38 -8.41 -1.70 23.46
N LYS A 39 -7.51 -0.71 23.52
CA LYS A 39 -7.87 0.67 23.86
C LYS A 39 -8.60 1.35 22.71
N LEU A 40 -8.21 1.08 21.47
CA LEU A 40 -8.95 1.57 20.31
C LEU A 40 -10.31 0.88 20.20
N ASN A 41 -10.37 -0.43 20.46
CA ASN A 41 -11.62 -1.18 20.43
C ASN A 41 -12.64 -0.71 21.48
N GLU A 42 -12.19 -0.23 22.64
CA GLU A 42 -13.09 0.40 23.65
C GLU A 42 -13.77 1.67 23.14
N LEU A 43 -13.20 2.34 22.13
CA LEU A 43 -13.70 3.60 21.58
C LEU A 43 -14.60 3.41 20.35
N LEU A 44 -14.78 2.18 19.87
CA LEU A 44 -15.43 1.88 18.60
C LEU A 44 -16.56 0.86 18.76
N ASP A 45 -17.70 1.13 18.11
CA ASP A 45 -18.83 0.18 18.11
C ASP A 45 -18.54 -1.09 17.28
N LYS A 46 -17.61 -1.00 16.31
CA LYS A 46 -17.29 -2.07 15.35
C LYS A 46 -15.82 -1.98 14.91
N PRO A 47 -15.21 -3.12 14.50
CA PRO A 47 -13.87 -3.12 13.93
C PRO A 47 -13.76 -2.23 12.68
N TYR A 48 -12.57 -1.66 12.46
CA TYR A 48 -12.21 -0.97 11.23
C TYR A 48 -12.34 -1.91 10.02
N PRO A 49 -13.04 -1.50 8.96
CA PRO A 49 -13.07 -2.24 7.71
C PRO A 49 -11.86 -1.91 6.83
N MET A 50 -11.45 -2.86 6.00
CA MET A 50 -10.31 -2.73 5.06
C MET A 50 -10.40 -1.49 4.14
N LYS A 51 -11.62 -1.03 3.82
CA LYS A 51 -11.86 0.18 3.00
C LYS A 51 -11.58 1.51 3.72
N TRP A 52 -11.35 1.48 5.03
CA TRP A 52 -11.06 2.67 5.85
C TRP A 52 -9.57 2.89 6.08
N ILE A 53 -8.72 1.97 5.64
CA ILE A 53 -7.27 2.19 5.68
C ILE A 53 -6.74 2.57 4.30
N GLN A 54 -5.61 3.28 4.29
CA GLN A 54 -4.79 3.56 3.13
C GLN A 54 -3.34 3.22 3.45
N ILE A 55 -2.62 2.69 2.46
CA ILE A 55 -1.18 2.43 2.57
C ILE A 55 -0.51 3.14 1.41
N LEU A 56 0.45 4.01 1.69
CA LEU A 56 1.24 4.68 0.68
C LEU A 56 2.72 4.43 0.93
N ILE A 57 3.37 3.76 -0.01
CA ILE A 57 4.77 3.39 0.07
C ILE A 57 5.53 4.16 -0.99
N HIS A 58 6.44 5.05 -0.56
CA HIS A 58 7.40 5.69 -1.45
C HIS A 58 8.61 4.78 -1.60
N ILE A 59 8.98 4.47 -2.85
CA ILE A 59 10.06 3.56 -3.19
C ILE A 59 11.22 4.36 -3.77
N TYR A 60 12.43 4.10 -3.27
CA TYR A 60 13.67 4.76 -3.65
C TYR A 60 14.76 3.72 -3.95
N ASN A 61 15.82 4.15 -4.62
CA ASN A 61 17.05 3.39 -4.70
C ASN A 61 17.75 3.33 -3.32
N PRO A 62 18.70 2.39 -3.10
CA PRO A 62 19.43 2.28 -1.84
C PRO A 62 20.30 3.50 -1.51
N ASP A 63 20.62 4.31 -2.51
CA ASP A 63 21.33 5.58 -2.36
C ASP A 63 20.39 6.77 -2.12
N TYR A 64 19.12 6.51 -1.78
CA TYR A 64 18.06 7.50 -1.53
C TYR A 64 17.62 8.30 -2.77
N SER A 65 18.13 7.98 -3.96
CA SER A 65 17.67 8.61 -5.20
C SER A 65 16.29 8.10 -5.62
N GLY A 66 15.57 8.91 -6.40
CA GLY A 66 14.27 8.54 -6.96
C GLY A 66 14.35 7.40 -7.96
N ILE A 67 13.26 6.64 -8.09
CA ILE A 67 13.14 5.59 -9.11
C ILE A 67 12.78 6.22 -10.46
N GLU A 68 13.67 6.07 -11.44
CA GLU A 68 13.41 6.51 -12.80
C GLU A 68 12.45 5.53 -13.53
N PRO A 69 11.55 6.05 -14.36
CA PRO A 69 10.70 5.21 -15.21
C PRO A 69 11.52 4.31 -16.13
N PRO A 70 11.09 3.06 -16.33
CA PRO A 70 9.75 2.53 -16.02
C PRO A 70 9.59 1.94 -14.61
N GLY A 71 10.48 2.22 -13.65
CA GLY A 71 10.38 1.70 -12.29
C GLY A 71 9.23 2.29 -11.48
N ILE A 72 8.86 1.59 -10.40
CA ILE A 72 7.80 1.98 -9.47
C ILE A 72 8.38 2.91 -8.41
N SER A 73 7.86 4.14 -8.33
CA SER A 73 8.22 5.11 -7.30
C SER A 73 7.20 5.15 -6.15
N VAL A 74 5.97 4.71 -6.39
CA VAL A 74 4.92 4.64 -5.36
C VAL A 74 4.06 3.40 -5.54
N ALA A 75 3.76 2.71 -4.44
CA ALA A 75 2.69 1.72 -4.36
C ALA A 75 1.63 2.21 -3.35
N HIS A 76 0.37 2.27 -3.78
CA HIS A 76 -0.71 2.88 -3.01
C HIS A 76 -1.94 1.98 -2.96
N TYR A 77 -2.36 1.59 -1.76
CA TYR A 77 -3.66 0.98 -1.52
C TYR A 77 -4.68 2.05 -1.09
N GLU A 78 -5.75 2.19 -1.88
CA GLU A 78 -6.90 3.03 -1.56
C GLU A 78 -8.22 2.35 -1.93
N LYS A 79 -9.15 2.27 -0.96
CA LYS A 79 -10.54 1.85 -1.18
C LYS A 79 -10.67 0.57 -2.00
N GLY A 80 -9.91 -0.47 -1.63
CA GLY A 80 -9.95 -1.77 -2.30
C GLY A 80 -9.18 -1.85 -3.63
N ASN A 81 -8.42 -0.83 -3.99
CA ASN A 81 -7.57 -0.83 -5.19
C ASN A 81 -6.11 -0.65 -4.81
N ILE A 82 -5.21 -1.30 -5.54
CA ILE A 82 -3.77 -1.08 -5.48
C ILE A 82 -3.35 -0.39 -6.78
N MET A 83 -2.62 0.72 -6.68
CA MET A 83 -2.12 1.50 -7.79
C MET A 83 -0.60 1.63 -7.67
N TYR A 84 0.10 1.39 -8.77
CA TYR A 84 1.55 1.51 -8.86
C TYR A 84 1.89 2.67 -9.78
N PHE A 85 2.69 3.61 -9.30
CA PHE A 85 3.02 4.83 -10.01
C PHE A 85 4.51 4.88 -10.36
N THR A 86 4.81 5.56 -11.47
CA THR A 86 6.14 6.08 -11.75
C THR A 86 6.12 7.60 -11.63
N GLU A 87 7.26 8.18 -11.28
CA GLU A 87 7.43 9.63 -11.17
C GLU A 87 8.40 10.13 -12.24
N ARG A 88 7.90 10.96 -13.17
CA ARG A 88 8.72 11.83 -14.03
C ARG A 88 8.57 13.28 -13.60
N GLN A 89 7.59 13.94 -14.21
CA GLN A 89 7.16 15.30 -13.93
C GLN A 89 5.78 15.31 -13.25
N LYS A 90 5.07 14.18 -13.32
CA LYS A 90 3.78 13.89 -12.71
C LYS A 90 3.76 12.39 -12.37
N PHE A 91 2.90 12.01 -11.42
CA PHE A 91 2.61 10.61 -11.15
C PHE A 91 1.78 10.02 -12.29
N GLU A 92 2.27 8.94 -12.87
CA GLU A 92 1.56 8.15 -13.88
C GLU A 92 1.31 6.74 -13.34
N ILE A 93 0.07 6.27 -13.43
CA ILE A 93 -0.30 4.90 -13.04
C ILE A 93 0.25 3.93 -14.08
N ILE A 94 1.19 3.08 -13.67
CA ILE A 94 1.76 2.01 -14.51
C ILE A 94 0.83 0.81 -14.54
N TYR A 95 0.27 0.47 -13.38
CA TYR A 95 -0.59 -0.68 -13.20
C TYR A 95 -1.60 -0.44 -12.08
N LYS A 96 -2.75 -1.08 -12.19
CA LYS A 96 -3.83 -1.02 -11.20
C LYS A 96 -4.51 -2.37 -11.13
N GLU A 97 -4.79 -2.82 -9.92
CA GLU A 97 -5.54 -4.04 -9.63
C GLU A 97 -6.45 -3.82 -8.41
N THR A 98 -7.45 -4.68 -8.26
CA THR A 98 -8.24 -4.75 -7.02
C THR A 98 -7.46 -5.48 -5.93
N TYR A 99 -7.87 -5.29 -4.68
CA TYR A 99 -7.32 -6.06 -3.57
C TYR A 99 -7.55 -7.57 -3.75
N GLU A 100 -8.72 -7.96 -4.28
CA GLU A 100 -9.05 -9.35 -4.56
C GLU A 100 -8.16 -9.93 -5.67
N GLU A 101 -7.91 -9.19 -6.75
CA GLU A 101 -6.98 -9.59 -7.81
C GLU A 101 -5.56 -9.75 -7.28
N ALA A 102 -5.12 -8.84 -6.41
CA ALA A 102 -3.82 -8.93 -5.77
C ALA A 102 -3.69 -10.21 -4.93
N LEU A 103 -4.71 -10.54 -4.13
CA LEU A 103 -4.74 -11.78 -3.35
C LEU A 103 -4.74 -13.04 -4.23
N GLU A 104 -5.37 -13.00 -5.40
CA GLU A 104 -5.33 -14.11 -6.36
C GLU A 104 -3.95 -14.25 -7.01
N ASN A 105 -3.30 -13.13 -7.34
CA ASN A 105 -1.96 -13.13 -7.92
C ASN A 105 -0.88 -13.63 -6.95
N LEU A 106 -1.01 -13.38 -5.65
CA LEU A 106 -0.09 -13.87 -4.61
C LEU A 106 -0.19 -15.40 -4.36
N LYS A 107 -1.21 -16.08 -4.89
CA LYS A 107 -1.39 -17.54 -4.73
C LYS A 107 -0.79 -18.36 -5.88
N LYS A 108 -0.34 -17.70 -6.95
CA LYS A 108 0.23 -18.33 -8.14
C LYS A 108 1.71 -18.61 -7.95
#